data_AF-A0A7K0LUJ3-F1
#
_entry.id   AF-A0A7K0LUJ3-F1
#
_cell.length_a   1.000
_cell.length_b   1.000
_cell.length_c   1.000
_cell.angle_alpha   90.00
_cell.angle_beta   90.00
_cell.angle_gamma   90.00
#
_symmetry.space_group_name_H-M   'P 1'
#
loop_
_entity.id
_entity.type
_entity.pdbx_description
1 polymer ?
#
loop_
_entity_poly.entity_id
_entity_poly.type
_entity_poly.pdbx_seq_one_letter_code
_entity_poly.pdbx_strand_id
1 'polypeptide(L)'
;MDRWIADTQPTERFPIFTRGNADEVGPDPFTPLNWSLPWEQGVVPGTAWGWIHLGTFKEHEFLWTQPETYGSWGGYFYNQVSVGRVFGHRMPGLTADAIDVSFFGQNPAVPKYVEDPRDNDDECSAALGATFAGILGNSQQPMLDEFVAQVQAWVASRPDLASVSDAELVEYGRVMAKRQNRTWDVYAQVVVGATVGPAIVQGIADAVGKPELGITIFAALGEVASAGVPERIWELSRIVNASPELVAAFDAGVGGLHERLASTPSASEFNSTFAALIDDFGHRGVNEWELSADTWKINPTLAYDMIDRVRRQDDSMSP
;
A
#
# COMPACT_ATOMS: atom_id res chain seq x y z
N MET A 1 16.45 -5.95 28.13
CA MET A 1 16.49 -4.78 27.22
C MET A 1 15.06 -4.27 27.25
N ASP A 2 14.83 -3.16 27.94
CA ASP A 2 13.47 -2.74 28.31
C ASP A 2 12.77 -1.97 27.19
N ARG A 3 13.48 -1.73 26.08
CA ARG A 3 13.02 -1.01 24.88
C ARG A 3 13.77 -1.52 23.64
N TRP A 4 13.08 -1.68 22.52
CA TRP A 4 13.67 -1.94 21.22
C TRP A 4 14.19 -0.64 20.59
N ILE A 5 15.23 -0.73 19.75
CA ILE A 5 15.94 0.45 19.22
C ILE A 5 15.04 1.40 18.42
N ALA A 6 13.98 0.86 17.82
CA ALA A 6 13.02 1.56 16.98
C ALA A 6 11.67 1.82 17.67
N ASP A 7 11.57 1.64 18.99
CA ASP A 7 10.29 1.86 19.69
C ASP A 7 9.85 3.32 19.60
N THR A 8 8.62 3.55 19.17
CA THR A 8 7.98 4.87 19.13
C THR A 8 7.66 5.37 20.54
N GLN A 9 7.82 6.67 20.76
CA GLN A 9 7.25 7.33 21.95
C GLN A 9 5.86 7.87 21.58
N PRO A 10 4.77 7.40 22.22
CA PRO A 10 3.46 7.99 22.03
C PRO A 10 3.46 9.45 22.48
N THR A 11 2.72 10.29 21.76
CA THR A 11 2.53 11.69 22.12
C THR A 11 1.22 11.86 22.87
N GLU A 12 1.13 12.90 23.72
CA GLU A 12 -0.10 13.20 24.46
C GLU A 12 -1.26 13.50 23.50
N ARG A 13 -0.95 14.12 22.35
CA ARG A 13 -1.94 14.53 21.36
C ARG A 13 -2.49 13.34 20.57
N PHE A 14 -1.65 12.38 20.17
CA PHE A 14 -2.06 11.23 19.36
C PHE A 14 -1.64 9.89 20.02
N PRO A 15 -2.29 9.50 21.14
CA PRO A 15 -1.81 8.40 21.98
C PRO A 15 -2.26 7.00 21.56
N ILE A 16 -3.22 6.85 20.64
CA ILE A 16 -3.86 5.55 20.37
C ILE A 16 -3.31 4.93 19.09
N PHE A 17 -2.61 3.81 19.24
CA PHE A 17 -2.11 3.01 18.13
C PHE A 17 -2.71 1.61 18.16
N THR A 18 -2.76 0.96 17.00
CA THR A 18 -3.36 -0.37 16.86
C THR A 18 -2.59 -1.29 15.91
N ARG A 19 -2.64 -2.59 16.21
CA ARG A 19 -2.24 -3.65 15.28
C ARG A 19 -3.39 -4.11 14.36
N GLY A 20 -4.61 -3.64 14.56
CA GLY A 20 -5.74 -3.92 13.67
C GLY A 20 -5.43 -3.49 12.24
N ASN A 21 -5.59 -4.42 11.29
CA ASN A 21 -5.21 -4.32 9.88
C ASN A 21 -3.71 -4.04 9.61
N ALA A 22 -2.88 -3.92 10.64
CA ALA A 22 -1.46 -3.61 10.49
C ALA A 22 -0.66 -4.84 10.03
N ASP A 23 -1.18 -6.04 10.26
CA ASP A 23 -0.64 -7.32 9.79
C ASP A 23 -0.73 -7.51 8.27
N GLU A 24 -1.62 -6.79 7.58
CA GLU A 24 -1.65 -6.76 6.11
C GLU A 24 -0.42 -6.04 5.52
N VAL A 25 0.16 -5.12 6.30
CA VAL A 25 1.31 -4.30 5.91
C VAL A 25 2.61 -4.89 6.44
N GLY A 26 2.70 -5.09 7.76
CA GLY A 26 3.88 -5.61 8.45
C GLY A 26 3.50 -6.76 9.38
N PRO A 27 3.22 -7.96 8.86
CA PRO A 27 2.88 -9.13 9.68
C PRO A 27 4.02 -9.53 10.60
N ASP A 28 5.25 -9.42 10.10
CA ASP A 28 6.47 -9.76 10.83
C ASP A 28 7.15 -8.52 11.43
N PRO A 29 8.02 -8.67 12.43
CA PRO A 29 8.83 -7.57 12.95
C PRO A 29 9.71 -6.96 11.86
N PHE A 30 9.68 -5.63 11.76
CA PHE A 30 10.58 -4.86 10.93
C PHE A 30 12.00 -4.82 11.48
N THR A 31 12.96 -4.81 10.56
CA THR A 31 14.35 -4.58 10.90
C THR A 31 14.54 -3.13 11.40
N PRO A 32 15.54 -2.86 12.27
CA PRO A 32 15.84 -1.49 12.69
C PRO A 32 16.11 -0.54 11.51
N LEU A 33 16.73 -1.05 10.44
CA LEU A 33 17.00 -0.26 9.24
C LEU A 33 15.71 0.07 8.49
N ASN A 34 14.78 -0.88 8.38
CA ASN A 34 13.48 -0.61 7.75
C ASN A 34 12.73 0.51 8.48
N TRP A 35 12.69 0.48 9.81
CA TRP A 35 12.02 1.57 10.54
C TRP A 35 12.77 2.91 10.42
N SER A 36 14.07 2.93 10.69
CA SER A 36 14.83 4.19 10.77
C SER A 36 15.14 4.86 9.42
N LEU A 37 15.04 4.15 8.30
CA LEU A 37 15.31 4.69 6.97
C LEU A 37 14.03 5.05 6.22
N PRO A 38 13.28 4.12 5.57
CA PRO A 38 12.11 4.50 4.77
C PRO A 38 10.95 4.99 5.63
N TRP A 39 10.73 4.43 6.83
CA TRP A 39 9.56 4.79 7.63
C TRP A 39 9.72 6.14 8.33
N GLU A 40 10.72 6.30 9.19
CA GLU A 40 10.92 7.55 9.94
C GLU A 40 11.32 8.75 9.08
N GLN A 41 12.04 8.53 7.96
CA GLN A 41 12.51 9.64 7.11
C GLN A 41 11.58 9.92 5.91
N GLY A 42 10.62 9.04 5.65
CA GLY A 42 9.79 9.05 4.46
C GLY A 42 8.31 8.83 4.73
N VAL A 43 7.93 7.60 5.10
CA VAL A 43 6.52 7.23 5.26
C VAL A 43 5.82 8.09 6.30
N VAL A 44 6.37 8.15 7.52
CA VAL A 44 5.79 8.90 8.64
C VAL A 44 5.61 10.39 8.32
N PRO A 45 6.66 11.15 7.97
CA PRO A 45 6.51 12.56 7.63
C PRO A 45 5.69 12.77 6.35
N GLY A 46 5.79 11.87 5.38
CA GLY A 46 4.99 11.88 4.16
C GLY A 46 3.49 11.79 4.43
N THR A 47 3.08 10.88 5.31
CA THR A 47 1.68 10.75 5.72
C THR A 47 1.20 11.99 6.48
N ALA A 48 2.05 12.62 7.29
CA ALA A 48 1.69 13.88 7.96
C ALA A 48 1.45 14.99 6.94
N TRP A 49 2.33 15.12 5.94
CA TRP A 49 2.11 16.05 4.82
C TRP A 49 0.84 15.73 4.03
N GLY A 50 0.57 14.47 3.75
CA GLY A 50 -0.66 14.05 3.08
C GLY A 50 -1.90 14.51 3.84
N TRP A 51 -1.93 14.32 5.16
CA TRP A 51 -3.02 14.81 6.01
C TRP A 51 -3.16 16.34 6.03
N ILE A 52 -2.05 17.08 6.01
CA ILE A 52 -2.04 18.54 5.95
C ILE A 52 -2.59 19.02 4.60
N HIS A 53 -2.08 18.49 3.50
CA HIS A 53 -2.50 18.89 2.16
C HIS A 53 -3.92 18.41 1.82
N LEU A 54 -4.41 17.35 2.45
CA LEU A 54 -5.82 16.97 2.38
C LEU A 54 -6.73 18.04 3.01
N GLY A 55 -6.17 18.88 3.88
CA GLY A 55 -6.86 19.94 4.62
C GLY A 55 -7.20 19.55 6.06
N THR A 56 -6.85 18.33 6.47
CA THR A 56 -7.27 17.78 7.77
C THR A 56 -6.54 18.42 8.94
N PHE A 57 -5.27 18.77 8.79
CA PHE A 57 -4.43 19.32 9.88
C PHE A 57 -3.60 20.53 9.42
N LYS A 58 -3.11 21.30 10.39
CA LYS A 58 -2.10 22.34 10.20
C LYS A 58 -0.72 21.80 10.56
N GLU A 59 0.33 22.33 9.93
CA GLU A 59 1.72 21.86 10.12
C GLU A 59 2.16 21.86 11.59
N HIS A 60 1.73 22.84 12.38
CA HIS A 60 2.08 22.97 13.80
C HIS A 60 1.35 21.98 14.72
N GLU A 61 0.38 21.21 14.21
CA GLU A 61 -0.30 20.17 14.97
C GLU A 61 0.52 18.88 15.08
N PHE A 62 1.56 18.73 14.25
CA PHE A 62 2.47 17.59 14.28
C PHE A 62 3.81 17.91 14.93
N LEU A 63 4.33 16.93 15.69
CA LEU A 63 5.68 16.92 16.21
C LEU A 63 6.62 16.26 15.21
N TRP A 64 7.24 17.05 14.35
CA TRP A 64 8.16 16.59 13.30
C TRP A 64 9.43 15.87 13.80
N THR A 65 9.67 15.89 15.12
CA THR A 65 10.74 15.14 15.77
C THR A 65 10.30 13.76 16.28
N GLN A 66 9.03 13.38 16.11
CA GLN A 66 8.46 12.13 16.60
C GLN A 66 7.57 11.48 15.53
N PRO A 67 7.49 10.14 15.47
CA PRO A 67 6.65 9.48 14.49
C PRO A 67 5.19 9.41 14.96
N GLU A 68 4.42 10.46 14.62
CA GLU A 68 3.02 10.59 15.06
C GLU A 68 2.01 9.92 14.13
N THR A 69 2.35 9.62 12.88
CA THR A 69 1.41 9.04 11.89
C THR A 69 1.45 7.53 11.82
N TYR A 70 2.51 6.90 12.34
CA TYR A 70 2.64 5.45 12.51
C TYR A 70 3.57 5.13 13.68
N GLY A 71 3.39 3.96 14.30
CA GLY A 71 4.20 3.52 15.43
C GLY A 71 4.95 2.23 15.15
N SER A 72 6.08 2.04 15.85
CA SER A 72 6.75 0.75 15.96
C SER A 72 6.97 0.40 17.43
N TRP A 73 6.65 -0.83 17.83
CA TRP A 73 7.00 -1.35 19.17
C TRP A 73 7.47 -2.79 19.08
N GLY A 74 8.64 -3.10 19.65
CA GLY A 74 9.25 -4.43 19.55
C GLY A 74 9.53 -4.89 18.11
N GLY A 75 9.70 -3.93 17.20
CA GLY A 75 9.85 -4.17 15.75
C GLY A 75 8.51 -4.28 15.01
N TYR A 76 7.40 -4.38 15.70
CA TYR A 76 6.09 -4.51 15.08
C TYR A 76 5.52 -3.15 14.63
N PHE A 77 4.92 -3.10 13.44
CA PHE A 77 4.21 -1.94 12.91
C PHE A 77 2.84 -1.74 13.55
N TYR A 78 2.47 -0.48 13.78
CA TYR A 78 1.18 -0.06 14.32
C TYR A 78 0.60 1.13 13.56
N ASN A 79 -0.69 1.03 13.24
CA ASN A 79 -1.49 2.11 12.70
C ASN A 79 -1.77 3.16 13.78
N GLN A 80 -1.73 4.44 13.41
CA GLN A 80 -2.14 5.54 14.27
C GLN A 80 -3.66 5.75 14.17
N VAL A 81 -4.37 5.54 15.28
CA VAL A 81 -5.83 5.69 15.35
C VAL A 81 -6.22 7.13 15.67
N SER A 82 -5.48 7.81 16.55
CA SER A 82 -5.84 9.16 16.99
C SER A 82 -5.89 10.16 15.85
N VAL A 83 -4.92 10.13 14.94
CA VAL A 83 -4.90 10.99 13.73
C VAL A 83 -6.12 10.70 12.85
N GLY A 84 -6.45 9.42 12.63
CA GLY A 84 -7.64 9.02 11.87
C GLY A 84 -8.94 9.51 12.51
N ARG A 85 -9.06 9.48 13.84
CA ARG A 85 -10.25 9.99 14.55
C ARG A 85 -10.45 11.49 14.36
N VAL A 86 -9.39 12.29 14.39
CA VAL A 86 -9.47 13.73 14.12
C VAL A 86 -9.89 13.98 12.67
N PHE A 87 -9.39 13.18 11.72
CA PHE A 87 -9.92 13.19 10.35
C PHE A 87 -11.43 12.92 10.32
N GLY A 88 -11.89 11.87 11.00
CA GLY A 88 -13.32 11.54 11.10
C GLY A 88 -14.16 12.65 11.76
N HIS A 89 -13.61 13.37 12.73
CA HIS A 89 -14.27 14.51 13.39
C HIS A 89 -14.40 15.73 12.48
N ARG A 90 -13.33 16.06 11.73
CA ARG A 90 -13.28 17.25 10.86
C ARG A 90 -13.94 17.04 9.49
N MET A 91 -14.08 15.79 9.02
CA MET A 91 -14.63 15.49 7.71
C MET A 91 -16.17 15.63 7.68
N PRO A 92 -16.75 16.51 6.84
CA PRO A 92 -18.20 16.64 6.74
C PRO A 92 -18.88 15.32 6.34
N GLY A 93 -19.84 14.87 7.15
CA GLY A 93 -20.59 13.63 6.91
C GLY A 93 -19.89 12.35 7.37
N LEU A 94 -18.75 12.46 8.05
CA LEU A 94 -18.06 11.35 8.71
C LEU A 94 -18.06 11.56 10.24
N THR A 95 -17.64 10.53 10.99
CA THR A 95 -17.46 10.61 12.44
C THR A 95 -16.19 9.88 12.86
N ALA A 96 -15.63 10.22 14.02
CA ALA A 96 -14.53 9.47 14.62
C ALA A 96 -14.91 8.00 14.88
N ASP A 97 -16.16 7.72 15.26
CA ASP A 97 -16.66 6.35 15.46
C ASP A 97 -16.65 5.55 14.15
N ALA A 98 -16.96 6.16 13.00
CA ALA A 98 -16.87 5.49 11.71
C ALA A 98 -15.44 5.07 11.36
N ILE A 99 -14.44 5.83 11.81
CA ILE A 99 -13.02 5.47 11.70
C ILE A 99 -12.68 4.29 12.60
N ASP A 100 -13.22 4.24 13.82
CA ASP A 100 -13.01 3.07 14.68
C ASP A 100 -13.58 1.79 14.07
N VAL A 101 -14.75 1.86 13.42
CA VAL A 101 -15.35 0.69 12.75
C VAL A 101 -14.45 0.15 11.65
N SER A 102 -13.70 0.98 10.92
CA SER A 102 -12.81 0.50 9.86
C SER A 102 -11.59 -0.27 10.39
N PHE A 103 -11.08 0.10 11.57
CA PHE A 103 -9.95 -0.60 12.20
C PHE A 103 -10.36 -1.80 13.06
N PHE A 104 -11.53 -1.74 13.69
CA PHE A 104 -11.89 -2.65 14.79
C PHE A 104 -13.22 -3.36 14.60
N GLY A 105 -13.97 -3.05 13.55
CA GLY A 105 -15.37 -3.44 13.43
C GLY A 105 -16.21 -2.87 14.59
N GLN A 106 -17.33 -3.53 14.90
CA GLN A 106 -18.20 -3.15 16.02
C GLN A 106 -17.69 -3.70 17.36
N ASN A 107 -16.46 -3.36 17.74
CA ASN A 107 -15.85 -3.81 18.99
C ASN A 107 -16.10 -2.82 20.14
N PRO A 108 -16.91 -3.16 21.15
CA PRO A 108 -17.24 -2.25 22.25
C PRO A 108 -16.09 -2.01 23.23
N ALA A 109 -14.98 -2.76 23.12
CA ALA A 109 -13.80 -2.59 23.98
C ALA A 109 -12.88 -1.44 23.53
N VAL A 110 -13.09 -0.91 22.31
CA VAL A 110 -12.32 0.23 21.81
C VAL A 110 -12.66 1.47 22.63
N PRO A 111 -11.68 2.17 23.22
CA PRO A 111 -11.93 3.42 23.93
C PRO A 111 -12.59 4.43 22.99
N LYS A 112 -13.75 4.94 23.37
CA LYS A 112 -14.48 5.93 22.57
C LYS A 112 -13.63 7.15 22.29
N TYR A 113 -13.88 7.79 21.16
CA TYR A 113 -13.33 9.11 20.89
C TYR A 113 -13.75 10.10 21.99
N VAL A 114 -12.77 10.83 22.50
CA VAL A 114 -12.97 11.95 23.43
C VAL A 114 -12.47 13.17 22.70
N GLU A 115 -13.38 14.11 22.45
CA GLU A 115 -13.08 15.34 21.73
C GLU A 115 -12.04 16.17 22.48
N ASP A 116 -10.97 16.54 21.77
CA ASP A 116 -10.04 17.57 22.21
C ASP A 116 -10.52 18.92 21.65
N PRO A 117 -10.51 20.03 22.42
CA PRO A 117 -10.90 21.34 21.90
C PRO A 117 -10.17 21.76 20.62
N ARG A 118 -8.94 21.27 20.41
CA ARG A 118 -8.16 21.52 19.19
C ARG A 118 -8.74 20.82 17.95
N ASP A 119 -9.54 19.78 18.12
CA ASP A 119 -10.18 19.06 17.01
C ASP A 119 -11.21 19.93 16.29
N ASN A 120 -11.82 20.88 17.00
CA ASN A 120 -12.78 21.84 16.48
C ASN A 120 -12.09 22.97 15.71
N ASP A 121 -11.78 22.70 14.44
CA ASP A 121 -11.18 23.67 13.52
C ASP A 121 -12.03 23.79 12.24
N ASP A 122 -12.83 24.85 12.16
CA ASP A 122 -13.72 25.12 11.02
C ASP A 122 -12.95 25.35 9.72
N GLU A 123 -11.72 25.88 9.79
CA GLU A 123 -10.88 26.12 8.62
C GLU A 123 -10.39 24.80 8.04
N CYS A 124 -9.88 23.89 8.88
CA CYS A 124 -9.51 22.54 8.45
C CYS A 124 -10.72 21.77 7.94
N SER A 125 -11.87 21.87 8.60
CA SER A 125 -13.09 21.18 8.17
C SER A 125 -13.58 21.67 6.80
N ALA A 126 -13.51 22.99 6.55
CA ALA A 126 -13.83 23.58 5.25
C ALA A 126 -12.82 23.20 4.16
N ALA A 127 -11.51 23.24 4.47
CA ALA A 127 -10.45 22.85 3.54
C ALA A 127 -10.59 21.38 3.15
N LEU A 128 -10.82 20.50 4.11
CA LEU A 128 -11.04 19.07 3.91
C LEU A 128 -12.27 18.81 3.03
N GLY A 129 -13.39 19.48 3.31
CA GLY A 129 -14.59 19.41 2.48
C GLY A 129 -14.35 19.88 1.04
N ALA A 130 -13.56 20.94 0.84
CA ALA A 130 -13.20 21.42 -0.49
C ALA A 130 -12.33 20.41 -1.26
N THR A 131 -11.34 19.79 -0.61
CA THR A 131 -10.50 18.76 -1.22
C THR A 131 -11.34 17.55 -1.67
N PHE A 132 -12.25 17.07 -0.83
CA PHE A 132 -13.13 15.94 -1.16
C PHE A 132 -14.14 16.28 -2.27
N ALA A 133 -14.67 17.51 -2.30
CA ALA A 133 -15.47 17.98 -3.42
C ALA A 133 -14.66 17.99 -4.73
N GLY A 134 -13.38 18.40 -4.67
CA GLY A 134 -12.45 18.31 -5.80
C GLY A 134 -12.19 16.88 -6.24
N ILE A 135 -12.03 15.93 -5.32
CA ILE A 135 -11.84 14.50 -5.63
C ILE A 135 -13.05 13.96 -6.41
N LEU A 136 -14.27 14.27 -5.99
CA LEU A 136 -15.50 13.90 -6.73
C LEU A 136 -15.56 14.50 -8.13
N GLY A 137 -14.94 15.67 -8.33
CA GLY A 137 -14.78 16.31 -9.63
C GLY A 137 -13.59 15.80 -10.46
N ASN A 138 -12.91 14.74 -10.03
CA ASN A 138 -11.70 14.19 -10.65
C ASN A 138 -10.51 15.17 -10.75
N SER A 139 -10.41 16.13 -9.82
CA SER A 139 -9.34 17.15 -9.86
C SER A 139 -7.94 16.60 -9.55
N GLN A 140 -7.85 15.41 -8.95
CA GLN A 140 -6.58 14.80 -8.56
C GLN A 140 -5.93 13.98 -9.69
N GLN A 141 -6.63 13.74 -10.80
CA GLN A 141 -6.07 12.94 -11.90
C GLN A 141 -4.73 13.48 -12.44
N PRO A 142 -4.57 14.80 -12.70
CA PRO A 142 -3.28 15.32 -13.15
C PRO A 142 -2.15 15.08 -12.14
N MET A 143 -2.44 15.18 -10.84
CA MET A 143 -1.48 14.89 -9.78
C MET A 143 -1.02 13.43 -9.83
N LEU A 144 -1.95 12.49 -10.03
CA LEU A 144 -1.64 11.07 -10.19
C LEU A 144 -0.78 10.82 -11.43
N ASP A 145 -1.18 11.36 -12.58
CA ASP A 145 -0.48 11.16 -13.85
C ASP A 145 0.96 11.68 -13.80
N GLU A 146 1.15 12.88 -13.25
CA GLU A 146 2.47 13.48 -13.05
C GLU A 146 3.34 12.63 -12.11
N PHE A 147 2.75 12.13 -11.02
CA PHE A 147 3.47 11.31 -10.05
C PHE A 147 3.85 9.94 -10.64
N VAL A 148 2.96 9.29 -11.39
CA VAL A 148 3.26 8.03 -12.08
C VAL A 148 4.41 8.22 -13.08
N ALA A 149 4.38 9.27 -13.89
CA ALA A 149 5.47 9.59 -14.81
C ALA A 149 6.80 9.84 -14.07
N GLN A 150 6.75 10.51 -12.92
CA GLN A 150 7.91 10.74 -12.07
C GLN A 150 8.50 9.43 -11.50
N VAL A 151 7.64 8.54 -11.01
CA VAL A 151 8.07 7.21 -10.51
C VAL A 151 8.70 6.39 -11.63
N GLN A 152 8.11 6.38 -12.83
CA GLN A 152 8.67 5.70 -14.00
C GLN A 152 10.06 6.26 -14.36
N ALA A 153 10.23 7.58 -14.33
CA ALA A 153 11.53 8.22 -14.55
C ALA A 153 12.56 7.81 -13.48
N TRP A 154 12.15 7.67 -12.22
CA TRP A 154 13.01 7.18 -11.15
C TRP A 154 13.45 5.73 -11.34
N VAL A 155 12.55 4.86 -11.79
CA VAL A 155 12.86 3.47 -12.12
C VAL A 155 13.84 3.41 -13.30
N ALA A 156 13.57 4.15 -14.37
CA ALA A 156 14.41 4.20 -15.57
C ALA A 156 15.81 4.78 -15.32
N SER A 157 15.94 5.69 -14.35
CA SER A 157 17.22 6.31 -13.97
C SER A 157 17.90 5.65 -12.78
N ARG A 158 17.42 4.48 -12.32
CA ARG A 158 18.04 3.75 -11.22
C ARG A 158 19.49 3.36 -11.59
N PRO A 159 20.49 3.72 -10.76
CA PRO A 159 21.87 3.33 -11.02
C PRO A 159 22.04 1.81 -10.92
N ASP A 160 23.08 1.29 -11.57
CA ASP A 160 23.51 -0.08 -11.31
C ASP A 160 24.08 -0.18 -9.89
N LEU A 161 23.26 -0.69 -8.97
CA LEU A 161 23.60 -0.78 -7.55
C LEU A 161 24.79 -1.71 -7.28
N ALA A 162 25.15 -2.60 -8.21
CA ALA A 162 26.36 -3.42 -8.09
C ALA A 162 27.65 -2.66 -8.41
N SER A 163 27.54 -1.49 -9.03
CA SER A 163 28.66 -0.67 -9.49
C SER A 163 28.96 0.56 -8.61
N VAL A 164 28.04 0.93 -7.72
CA VAL A 164 28.19 2.09 -6.82
C VAL A 164 28.92 1.69 -5.52
N SER A 165 29.58 2.64 -4.88
CA SER A 165 30.19 2.44 -3.57
C SER A 165 29.14 2.32 -2.46
N ASP A 166 29.52 1.76 -1.31
CA ASP A 166 28.66 1.68 -0.12
C ASP A 166 28.14 3.06 0.31
N ALA A 167 28.98 4.10 0.22
CA ALA A 167 28.59 5.46 0.58
C ALA A 167 27.51 6.02 -0.38
N GLU A 168 27.66 5.76 -1.68
CA GLU A 168 26.67 6.14 -2.70
C GLU A 168 25.38 5.33 -2.55
N LEU A 169 25.47 4.03 -2.21
CA LEU A 169 24.30 3.19 -1.95
C LEU A 169 23.48 3.70 -0.77
N VAL A 170 24.16 4.05 0.33
CA VAL A 170 23.50 4.62 1.51
C VAL A 170 22.85 5.96 1.18
N GLU A 171 23.52 6.83 0.43
CA GLU A 171 22.94 8.10 0.02
C GLU A 171 21.74 7.90 -0.91
N TYR A 172 21.84 6.99 -1.87
CA TYR A 172 20.73 6.61 -2.74
C TYR A 172 19.53 6.11 -1.93
N GLY A 173 19.76 5.27 -0.91
CA GLY A 173 18.73 4.80 0.02
C GLY A 173 18.01 5.94 0.75
N ARG A 174 18.75 6.95 1.22
CA ARG A 174 18.15 8.16 1.86
C ARG A 174 17.35 8.99 0.87
N VAL A 175 17.82 9.12 -0.37
CA VAL A 175 17.05 9.80 -1.43
C VAL A 175 15.75 9.04 -1.71
N MET A 176 15.79 7.70 -1.80
CA MET A 176 14.58 6.88 -1.99
C MET A 176 13.61 7.02 -0.82
N ALA A 177 14.11 6.99 0.42
CA ALA A 177 13.27 7.21 1.61
C ALA A 177 12.55 8.57 1.54
N LYS A 178 13.26 9.65 1.21
CA LYS A 178 12.66 10.99 1.10
C LYS A 178 11.64 11.11 -0.04
N ARG A 179 11.79 10.35 -1.12
CA ARG A 179 10.80 10.32 -2.20
C ARG A 179 9.43 9.81 -1.71
N GLN A 180 9.41 8.99 -0.66
CA GLN A 180 8.15 8.53 -0.06
C GLN A 180 7.29 9.67 0.46
N ASN A 181 7.87 10.82 0.83
CA ASN A 181 7.08 11.98 1.26
C ASN A 181 6.02 12.36 0.22
N ARG A 182 6.42 12.46 -1.05
CA ARG A 182 5.50 12.79 -2.14
C ARG A 182 4.57 11.62 -2.47
N THR A 183 5.06 10.37 -2.36
CA THR A 183 4.20 9.18 -2.52
C THR A 183 3.00 9.22 -1.59
N TRP A 184 3.22 9.52 -0.30
CA TRP A 184 2.17 9.54 0.70
C TRP A 184 1.21 10.71 0.57
N ASP A 185 1.71 11.84 0.07
CA ASP A 185 0.87 12.97 -0.30
C ASP A 185 -0.10 12.59 -1.44
N VAL A 186 0.41 12.02 -2.53
CA VAL A 186 -0.44 11.54 -3.64
C VAL A 186 -1.37 10.42 -3.18
N TYR A 187 -0.90 9.50 -2.32
CA TYR A 187 -1.74 8.47 -1.72
C TYR A 187 -2.92 9.07 -0.94
N ALA A 188 -2.70 10.09 -0.11
CA ALA A 188 -3.77 10.75 0.62
C ALA A 188 -4.79 11.41 -0.33
N GLN A 189 -4.32 12.09 -1.37
CA GLN A 189 -5.19 12.80 -2.31
C GLN A 189 -6.00 11.84 -3.21
N VAL A 190 -5.39 10.74 -3.64
CA VAL A 190 -5.95 9.84 -4.65
C VAL A 190 -6.59 8.61 -4.00
N VAL A 191 -5.85 7.89 -3.15
CA VAL A 191 -6.28 6.59 -2.61
C VAL A 191 -7.27 6.77 -1.46
N VAL A 192 -6.98 7.64 -0.48
CA VAL A 192 -7.96 7.95 0.57
C VAL A 192 -9.18 8.62 -0.06
N GLY A 193 -8.99 9.52 -1.01
CA GLY A 193 -10.07 10.13 -1.78
C GLY A 193 -10.96 9.12 -2.54
N ALA A 194 -10.37 8.05 -3.10
CA ALA A 194 -11.11 7.03 -3.83
C ALA A 194 -12.10 6.23 -2.95
N THR A 195 -11.99 6.29 -1.62
CA THR A 195 -12.94 5.63 -0.70
C THR A 195 -14.34 6.27 -0.71
N VAL A 196 -14.45 7.51 -1.17
CA VAL A 196 -15.68 8.30 -1.12
C VAL A 196 -16.72 7.80 -2.12
N GLY A 197 -16.29 7.47 -3.33
CA GLY A 197 -17.16 6.93 -4.38
C GLY A 197 -17.94 5.71 -3.89
N PRO A 198 -17.25 4.67 -3.35
CA PRO A 198 -17.84 3.54 -2.65
C PRO A 198 -18.90 3.91 -1.62
N ALA A 199 -18.57 4.81 -0.70
CA ALA A 199 -19.49 5.22 0.35
C ALA A 199 -20.76 5.90 -0.19
N ILE A 200 -20.62 6.79 -1.19
CA ILE A 200 -21.77 7.47 -1.81
C ILE A 200 -22.69 6.48 -2.53
N VAL A 201 -22.12 5.62 -3.36
CA VAL A 201 -22.90 4.62 -4.11
C VAL A 201 -23.56 3.63 -3.17
N GLN A 202 -22.90 3.21 -2.09
CA GLN A 202 -23.52 2.39 -1.05
C GLN A 202 -24.68 3.14 -0.38
N GLY A 203 -24.50 4.40 0.00
CA GLY A 203 -25.57 5.22 0.59
C GLY A 203 -26.78 5.39 -0.34
N ILE A 204 -26.55 5.51 -1.66
CA ILE A 204 -27.63 5.54 -2.66
C ILE A 204 -28.33 4.18 -2.74
N ALA A 205 -27.57 3.09 -2.79
CA ALA A 205 -28.09 1.72 -2.83
C ALA A 205 -28.98 1.43 -1.62
N ASP A 206 -28.55 1.83 -0.42
CA ASP A 206 -29.31 1.73 0.82
C ASP A 206 -30.59 2.57 0.75
N ALA A 207 -30.50 3.82 0.28
CA ALA A 207 -31.64 4.73 0.19
C ALA A 207 -32.74 4.26 -0.79
N VAL A 208 -32.37 3.51 -1.83
CA VAL A 208 -33.34 2.91 -2.77
C VAL A 208 -33.78 1.51 -2.36
N GLY A 209 -33.37 1.02 -1.18
CA GLY A 209 -33.74 -0.28 -0.64
C GLY A 209 -33.10 -1.47 -1.34
N LYS A 210 -31.92 -1.28 -1.94
CA LYS A 210 -31.15 -2.30 -2.68
C LYS A 210 -29.67 -2.32 -2.27
N PRO A 211 -29.35 -2.53 -0.99
CA PRO A 211 -27.98 -2.45 -0.46
C PRO A 211 -26.99 -3.36 -1.20
N GLU A 212 -27.45 -4.49 -1.74
CA GLU A 212 -26.66 -5.45 -2.52
C GLU A 212 -26.10 -4.88 -3.84
N LEU A 213 -26.72 -3.82 -4.37
CA LEU A 213 -26.26 -3.17 -5.59
C LEU A 213 -24.98 -2.35 -5.39
N GLY A 214 -24.69 -1.89 -4.17
CA GLY A 214 -23.47 -1.11 -3.91
C GLY A 214 -22.22 -1.88 -4.33
N ILE A 215 -22.03 -3.08 -3.76
CA ILE A 215 -20.91 -3.98 -4.11
C ILE A 215 -20.96 -4.37 -5.60
N THR A 216 -22.14 -4.68 -6.14
CA THR A 216 -22.29 -5.11 -7.54
C THR A 216 -21.83 -4.03 -8.53
N ILE A 217 -22.15 -2.76 -8.24
CA ILE A 217 -21.75 -1.62 -9.08
C ILE A 217 -20.24 -1.43 -9.05
N PHE A 218 -19.58 -1.57 -7.89
CA PHE A 218 -18.12 -1.47 -7.81
C PHE A 218 -17.39 -2.64 -8.43
N ALA A 219 -17.90 -3.86 -8.27
CA ALA A 219 -17.32 -5.03 -8.90
C ALA A 219 -17.32 -4.94 -10.43
N ALA A 220 -18.20 -4.11 -11.02
CA ALA A 220 -18.22 -3.84 -12.46
C ALA A 220 -17.20 -2.78 -12.92
N LEU A 221 -16.57 -2.05 -12.00
CA LEU A 221 -15.50 -1.10 -12.33
C LEU A 221 -14.20 -1.90 -12.50
N GLY A 222 -13.82 -2.16 -13.75
CA GLY A 222 -12.54 -2.78 -14.10
C GLY A 222 -11.34 -1.83 -13.97
N GLU A 223 -10.17 -2.27 -14.47
CA GLU A 223 -8.93 -1.46 -14.58
C GLU A 223 -8.34 -0.97 -13.24
N VAL A 224 -8.46 -1.77 -12.17
CA VAL A 224 -7.71 -1.51 -10.93
C VAL A 224 -6.25 -1.90 -11.16
N ALA A 225 -5.30 -0.99 -10.91
CA ALA A 225 -3.87 -1.24 -11.16
C ALA A 225 -3.34 -2.52 -10.46
N SER A 226 -3.89 -2.88 -9.29
CA SER A 226 -3.54 -4.11 -8.57
C SER A 226 -4.19 -5.38 -9.13
N ALA A 227 -5.25 -5.27 -9.94
CA ALA A 227 -5.89 -6.41 -10.62
C ALA A 227 -5.00 -7.00 -11.73
N GLY A 228 -4.06 -6.21 -12.26
CA GLY A 228 -3.12 -6.68 -13.28
C GLY A 228 -2.22 -7.83 -12.82
N VAL A 229 -1.88 -7.93 -11.54
CA VAL A 229 -1.02 -9.03 -11.05
C VAL A 229 -1.74 -10.39 -11.11
N PRO A 230 -2.93 -10.58 -10.50
CA PRO A 230 -3.71 -11.81 -10.66
C PRO A 230 -3.92 -12.23 -12.12
N GLU A 231 -4.27 -11.29 -13.00
CA GLU A 231 -4.50 -11.57 -14.42
C GLU A 231 -3.24 -12.09 -15.13
N ARG A 232 -2.08 -11.45 -14.91
CA ARG A 232 -0.80 -11.88 -15.53
C ARG A 232 -0.32 -13.22 -14.99
N ILE A 233 -0.49 -13.48 -13.70
CA ILE A 233 -0.20 -14.78 -13.10
C ILE A 233 -1.12 -15.85 -13.68
N TRP A 234 -2.41 -15.54 -13.86
CA TRP A 234 -3.38 -16.44 -14.47
C TRP A 234 -3.00 -16.78 -15.91
N GLU A 235 -2.70 -15.77 -16.73
CA GLU A 235 -2.21 -15.92 -18.11
C GLU A 235 -0.99 -16.86 -18.17
N LEU A 236 0.05 -16.58 -17.38
CA LEU A 236 1.25 -17.42 -17.28
C LEU A 236 0.91 -18.86 -16.88
N SER A 237 -0.04 -19.04 -15.96
CA SER A 237 -0.47 -20.37 -15.53
C SER A 237 -1.12 -21.17 -16.68
N ARG A 238 -1.87 -20.51 -17.57
CA ARG A 238 -2.50 -21.15 -18.72
C ARG A 238 -1.48 -21.46 -19.82
N ILE A 239 -0.48 -20.60 -20.04
CA ILE A 239 0.66 -20.88 -20.94
C ILE A 239 1.37 -22.16 -20.50
N VAL A 240 1.60 -22.33 -19.18
CA VAL A 240 2.17 -23.58 -18.64
C VAL A 240 1.28 -24.78 -18.99
N ASN A 241 -0.02 -24.71 -18.70
CA ASN A 241 -0.96 -25.81 -18.93
C ASN A 241 -1.11 -26.20 -20.42
N ALA A 242 -0.86 -25.26 -21.34
CA ALA A 242 -0.92 -25.52 -22.78
C ALA A 242 0.31 -26.29 -23.31
N SER A 243 1.39 -26.44 -22.53
CA SER A 243 2.62 -27.12 -22.94
C SER A 243 2.97 -28.29 -22.01
N PRO A 244 2.92 -29.55 -22.50
CA PRO A 244 3.33 -30.72 -21.70
C PRO A 244 4.77 -30.63 -21.16
N GLU A 245 5.67 -29.98 -21.90
CA GLU A 245 7.06 -29.76 -21.49
C GLU A 245 7.15 -28.78 -20.32
N LEU A 246 6.37 -27.69 -20.34
CA LEU A 246 6.30 -26.74 -19.23
C LEU A 246 5.65 -27.38 -18.00
N VAL A 247 4.56 -28.11 -18.18
CA VAL A 247 3.92 -28.87 -17.09
C VAL A 247 4.94 -29.78 -16.42
N ALA A 248 5.69 -30.58 -17.19
CA ALA A 248 6.72 -31.46 -16.63
C ALA A 248 7.84 -30.68 -15.91
N ALA A 249 8.25 -29.52 -16.44
CA ALA A 249 9.27 -28.68 -15.82
C ALA A 249 8.82 -28.09 -14.48
N PHE A 250 7.55 -27.68 -14.36
CA PHE A 250 6.94 -27.20 -13.12
C PHE A 250 6.67 -28.33 -12.12
N ASP A 251 6.22 -29.49 -12.59
CA ASP A 251 5.99 -30.68 -11.75
C ASP A 251 7.29 -31.20 -11.11
N ALA A 252 8.45 -30.95 -11.73
CA ALA A 252 9.76 -31.21 -11.15
C ALA A 252 10.15 -30.21 -10.03
N GLY A 253 9.32 -29.21 -9.72
CA GLY A 253 9.51 -28.20 -8.68
C GLY A 253 10.15 -26.90 -9.20
N VAL A 254 9.93 -25.77 -8.51
CA VAL A 254 10.36 -24.44 -9.02
C VAL A 254 11.85 -24.11 -8.81
N GLY A 255 12.56 -24.88 -7.99
CA GLY A 255 14.01 -24.69 -7.79
C GLY A 255 14.78 -24.94 -9.08
N GLY A 256 15.58 -23.97 -9.51
CA GLY A 256 16.33 -24.02 -10.78
C GLY A 256 15.43 -24.06 -12.03
N LEU A 257 14.16 -23.64 -11.92
CA LEU A 257 13.22 -23.65 -13.04
C LEU A 257 13.64 -22.68 -14.14
N HIS A 258 14.19 -21.52 -13.76
CA HIS A 258 14.66 -20.51 -14.71
C HIS A 258 15.66 -21.11 -15.71
N GLU A 259 16.69 -21.81 -15.24
CA GLU A 259 17.73 -22.41 -16.07
C GLU A 259 17.17 -23.52 -16.96
N ARG A 260 16.23 -24.33 -16.44
CA ARG A 260 15.57 -25.36 -17.25
C ARG A 260 14.81 -24.73 -18.40
N LEU A 261 13.96 -23.74 -18.11
CA LEU A 261 13.13 -23.08 -19.11
C LEU A 261 13.95 -22.27 -20.12
N ALA A 262 15.11 -21.71 -19.73
CA ALA A 262 16.01 -21.01 -20.65
C ALA A 262 16.52 -21.93 -21.77
N SER A 263 16.66 -23.23 -21.50
CA SER A 263 17.09 -24.23 -22.47
C SER A 263 15.94 -24.90 -23.25
N THR A 264 14.69 -24.54 -22.96
CA THR A 264 13.49 -25.16 -23.55
C THR A 264 12.89 -24.26 -24.63
N PRO A 265 12.94 -24.63 -25.93
CA PRO A 265 12.41 -23.79 -27.01
C PRO A 265 10.91 -23.50 -26.86
N SER A 266 10.11 -24.46 -26.39
CA SER A 266 8.67 -24.29 -26.15
C SER A 266 8.35 -23.32 -25.00
N ALA A 267 9.34 -22.94 -24.20
CA ALA A 267 9.19 -21.96 -23.13
C ALA A 267 9.35 -20.51 -23.59
N SER A 268 9.61 -20.24 -24.88
CA SER A 268 9.89 -18.88 -25.36
C SER A 268 8.78 -17.88 -25.02
N GLU A 269 7.52 -18.24 -25.22
CA GLU A 269 6.38 -17.39 -24.88
C GLU A 269 6.32 -17.14 -23.37
N PHE A 270 6.32 -18.22 -22.57
CA PHE A 270 6.34 -18.14 -21.12
C PHE A 270 7.48 -17.25 -20.59
N ASN A 271 8.71 -17.44 -21.09
CA ASN A 271 9.88 -16.67 -20.66
C ASN A 271 9.72 -15.18 -20.99
N SER A 272 9.14 -14.84 -22.15
CA SER A 272 8.88 -13.45 -22.52
C SER A 272 7.80 -12.81 -21.66
N THR A 273 6.68 -13.51 -21.42
CA THR A 273 5.58 -13.03 -20.57
C THR A 273 6.02 -12.92 -19.11
N PHE A 274 6.85 -13.85 -18.64
CA PHE A 274 7.42 -13.80 -17.29
C PHE A 274 8.39 -12.63 -17.13
N ALA A 275 9.23 -12.36 -18.13
CA ALA A 275 10.09 -11.17 -18.10
C ALA A 275 9.28 -9.88 -17.98
N ALA A 276 8.19 -9.75 -18.74
CA ALA A 276 7.28 -8.61 -18.63
C ALA A 276 6.62 -8.51 -17.25
N LEU A 277 6.20 -9.63 -16.66
CA LEU A 277 5.69 -9.66 -15.26
C LEU A 277 6.74 -9.10 -14.28
N ILE A 278 8.01 -9.49 -14.41
CA ILE A 278 9.08 -9.03 -13.51
C ILE A 278 9.44 -7.56 -13.76
N ASP A 279 9.35 -7.07 -15.00
CA ASP A 279 9.58 -5.66 -15.29
C ASP A 279 8.48 -4.77 -14.69
N ASP A 280 7.21 -5.17 -14.82
CA ASP A 280 6.06 -4.42 -14.33
C ASP A 280 5.89 -4.56 -12.80
N PHE A 281 6.02 -5.79 -12.29
CA PHE A 281 5.63 -6.17 -10.93
C PHE A 281 6.75 -6.82 -10.10
N GLY A 282 8.00 -6.78 -10.58
CA GLY A 282 9.12 -7.39 -9.86
C GLY A 282 9.41 -6.77 -8.49
N HIS A 283 8.86 -5.60 -8.19
CA HIS A 283 8.93 -4.95 -6.88
C HIS A 283 8.03 -5.60 -5.82
N ARG A 284 7.11 -6.50 -6.23
CA ARG A 284 6.18 -7.18 -5.35
C ARG A 284 6.84 -8.34 -4.62
N GLY A 285 6.29 -8.72 -3.47
CA GLY A 285 6.78 -9.86 -2.69
C GLY A 285 5.93 -10.14 -1.46
N VAL A 286 6.27 -11.21 -0.74
CA VAL A 286 5.70 -11.42 0.60
C VAL A 286 6.41 -10.46 1.56
N ASN A 287 5.65 -9.79 2.42
CA ASN A 287 6.18 -8.81 3.38
C ASN A 287 6.96 -7.66 2.69
N GLU A 288 6.46 -7.17 1.55
CA GLU A 288 7.13 -6.16 0.70
C GLU A 288 7.37 -4.78 1.35
N TRP A 289 6.83 -4.55 2.55
CA TRP A 289 7.08 -3.36 3.36
C TRP A 289 8.34 -3.46 4.24
N GLU A 290 8.99 -4.62 4.26
CA GLU A 290 10.29 -4.83 4.90
C GLU A 290 11.42 -4.80 3.86
N LEU A 291 12.38 -3.89 4.04
CA LEU A 291 13.53 -3.77 3.14
C LEU A 291 14.34 -5.06 2.97
N SER A 292 14.42 -5.91 3.99
CA SER A 292 15.13 -7.19 3.90
C SER A 292 14.32 -8.30 3.22
N ALA A 293 13.07 -8.07 2.85
CA ALA A 293 12.24 -9.07 2.21
C ALA A 293 12.60 -9.26 0.72
N ASP A 294 12.56 -10.50 0.28
CA ASP A 294 12.77 -10.83 -1.13
C ASP A 294 11.57 -10.37 -1.97
N THR A 295 11.86 -9.60 -3.02
CA THR A 295 10.90 -9.28 -4.09
C THR A 295 11.02 -10.29 -5.23
N TRP A 296 10.02 -10.34 -6.12
CA TRP A 296 10.06 -11.21 -7.30
C TRP A 296 11.24 -10.91 -8.23
N LYS A 297 11.74 -9.67 -8.26
CA LYS A 297 12.93 -9.31 -9.03
C LYS A 297 14.23 -9.82 -8.39
N ILE A 298 14.28 -9.88 -7.06
CA ILE A 298 15.43 -10.39 -6.31
C ILE A 298 15.44 -11.92 -6.31
N ASN A 299 14.26 -12.51 -6.09
CA ASN A 299 14.05 -13.95 -6.00
C ASN A 299 12.85 -14.36 -6.87
N PRO A 300 13.06 -14.59 -8.18
CA PRO A 300 11.99 -14.96 -9.12
C PRO A 300 11.30 -16.29 -8.79
N THR A 301 11.91 -17.15 -7.98
CA THR A 301 11.29 -18.39 -7.51
C THR A 301 9.96 -18.13 -6.79
N LEU A 302 9.83 -17.01 -6.08
CA LEU A 302 8.58 -16.62 -5.42
C LEU A 302 7.42 -16.40 -6.41
N ALA A 303 7.71 -15.82 -7.57
CA ALA A 303 6.71 -15.66 -8.63
C ALA A 303 6.38 -17.00 -9.30
N TYR A 304 7.39 -17.85 -9.53
CA TYR A 304 7.17 -19.22 -10.03
C TYR A 304 6.30 -20.05 -9.09
N ASP A 305 6.51 -19.95 -7.77
CA ASP A 305 5.67 -20.62 -6.77
C ASP A 305 4.21 -20.19 -6.88
N MET A 306 3.96 -18.90 -7.11
CA MET A 306 2.60 -18.40 -7.29
C MET A 306 1.96 -18.98 -8.56
N ILE A 307 2.68 -18.93 -9.69
CA ILE A 307 2.22 -19.49 -10.97
C ILE A 307 1.96 -21.00 -10.84
N ASP A 308 2.83 -21.73 -10.15
CA ASP A 308 2.71 -23.17 -9.89
C ASP A 308 1.47 -23.52 -9.05
N ARG A 309 1.06 -22.64 -8.13
CA ARG A 309 -0.20 -22.80 -7.39
C ARG A 309 -1.40 -22.50 -8.28
N VAL A 310 -1.37 -21.39 -9.02
CA VAL A 310 -2.51 -20.94 -9.83
C VAL A 310 -2.77 -21.89 -11.01
N ARG A 311 -1.75 -22.50 -11.62
CA ARG A 311 -1.95 -23.46 -12.73
C ARG A 311 -2.78 -24.68 -12.35
N ARG A 312 -2.85 -25.00 -11.05
CA ARG A 312 -3.64 -26.12 -10.51
C ARG A 312 -5.10 -25.76 -10.26
N GLN A 313 -5.46 -24.48 -10.40
CA GLN A 313 -6.83 -24.01 -10.24
C GLN A 313 -7.63 -24.24 -11.52
N ASP A 314 -8.91 -24.59 -11.34
CA ASP A 314 -9.90 -24.77 -12.39
C ASP A 314 -10.21 -23.44 -13.09
N ASP A 315 -10.55 -23.49 -14.39
CA ASP A 315 -10.81 -22.28 -15.20
C ASP A 315 -11.95 -21.40 -14.65
N SER A 316 -12.87 -21.95 -13.85
CA SER A 316 -13.91 -21.19 -13.14
C SER A 316 -13.38 -20.21 -12.09
N MET A 317 -12.09 -20.31 -11.72
CA MET A 317 -11.41 -19.42 -10.77
C MET A 317 -10.69 -18.25 -11.45
N SER A 318 -10.93 -18.00 -12.74
CA SER A 318 -10.39 -16.83 -13.44
C SER A 318 -10.75 -15.53 -12.69
N PRO A 319 -9.78 -14.61 -12.49
CA PRO A 319 -9.98 -13.32 -11.82
C PRO A 319 -11.06 -12.43 -12.45
#